data_AF-A0A9E4QRF6-F1
#
_entry.id   AF-A0A9E4QRF6-F1
#
_cell.length_a   1.000
_cell.length_b   1.000
_cell.length_c   1.000
_cell.angle_alpha   90.00
_cell.angle_beta   90.00
_cell.angle_gamma   90.00
#
_symmetry.space_group_name_H-M   'P 1'
#
loop_
_entity.id
_entity.type
_entity.pdbx_description
1 polymer ?
#
loop_
_entity_poly.entity_id
_entity_poly.type
_entity_poly.pdbx_seq_one_letter_code
_entity_poly.pdbx_strand_id
1 'polypeptide(L)'
;MPSSIRIKTINHVGIPIWDRRVSLPFYRDILGLQLIPSMVDSQNIVWTRTLDGTMVHLIEPSDGETLVKPHTAFEVEDFDSTVEDLRNSGFPDISDPGERHDGQRHISIYDNDRNRLEFTTAGGLRPATRVVDANGYTSDSGTDAPVRSPSRSSANIKIITINHIGLPINDRAGCMGMYRDLLNINVIPHQIDGNSLAWTEMGDGSMVHVIDPPKSIGPRGDGRQHVAFEVADIEAAADALEEAEIEIVGAPGTRHDGQQFLFIYDPDGNRLELATRGDHSDTPRTVDENGYTSENGELL
;
A
#
# COMPACT_ATOMS: atom_id res chain seq x y z
N MET A 1 20.77 2.71 -20.68
CA MET A 1 21.53 2.48 -19.43
C MET A 1 20.59 1.76 -18.49
N PRO A 2 21.05 0.78 -17.68
CA PRO A 2 20.20 0.23 -16.62
C PRO A 2 19.73 1.36 -15.70
N SER A 3 18.50 1.26 -15.20
CA SER A 3 17.91 2.29 -14.34
C SER A 3 18.76 2.51 -13.08
N SER A 4 18.90 3.78 -12.71
CA SER A 4 19.56 4.20 -11.48
C SER A 4 18.60 4.28 -10.30
N ILE A 5 17.29 4.14 -10.54
CA ILE A 5 16.26 4.22 -9.50
C ILE A 5 16.56 3.19 -8.40
N ARG A 6 16.47 3.66 -7.15
CA ARG A 6 16.58 2.84 -5.95
C ARG A 6 15.43 3.23 -5.01
N ILE A 7 14.56 2.25 -4.77
CA ILE A 7 13.42 2.37 -3.86
C ILE A 7 13.89 2.04 -2.45
N LYS A 8 13.55 2.92 -1.50
CA LYS A 8 13.88 2.73 -0.08
C LYS A 8 12.80 1.96 0.68
N THR A 9 11.55 2.34 0.46
CA THR A 9 10.37 1.84 1.18
C THR A 9 9.10 2.24 0.42
N ILE A 10 7.98 1.61 0.75
CA ILE A 10 6.66 2.19 0.52
C ILE A 10 6.57 3.47 1.36
N ASN A 11 6.30 4.61 0.72
CA ASN A 11 6.09 5.88 1.41
C ASN A 11 4.65 6.01 1.90
N HIS A 12 3.70 5.71 1.01
CA HIS A 12 2.29 5.73 1.33
C HIS A 12 1.43 4.97 0.33
N VAL A 13 0.19 4.68 0.73
CA VAL A 13 -0.86 4.16 -0.16
C VAL A 13 -2.07 5.09 -0.17
N GLY A 14 -2.70 5.23 -1.32
CA GLY A 14 -3.99 5.88 -1.49
C GLY A 14 -5.09 4.84 -1.58
N ILE A 15 -6.05 4.88 -0.64
CA ILE A 15 -7.21 4.00 -0.61
C ILE A 15 -8.46 4.85 -0.91
N PRO A 16 -9.22 4.52 -1.98
CA PRO A 16 -10.44 5.24 -2.29
C PRO A 16 -11.55 4.93 -1.29
N ILE A 17 -12.23 5.97 -0.81
CA ILE A 17 -13.38 5.85 0.10
C ILE A 17 -14.51 6.77 -0.39
N TRP A 18 -15.75 6.47 -0.03
CA TRP A 18 -16.89 7.31 -0.41
C TRP A 18 -17.14 8.46 0.58
N ASP A 19 -17.05 8.17 1.87
CA ASP A 19 -17.37 9.13 2.94
C ASP A 19 -16.46 8.90 4.14
N ARG A 20 -15.59 9.87 4.41
CA ARG A 20 -14.66 9.81 5.54
C ARG A 20 -15.34 9.60 6.88
N ARG A 21 -16.60 10.03 7.05
CA ARG A 21 -17.34 9.89 8.32
C ARG A 21 -17.69 8.43 8.60
N VAL A 22 -17.73 7.59 7.56
CA VAL A 22 -17.95 6.15 7.66
C VAL A 22 -16.63 5.40 7.76
N SER A 23 -15.66 5.74 6.90
CA SER A 23 -14.43 4.96 6.75
C SER A 23 -13.37 5.33 7.79
N LEU A 24 -13.21 6.61 8.15
CA LEU A 24 -12.17 7.03 9.10
C LEU A 24 -12.30 6.34 10.47
N PRO A 25 -13.49 6.16 11.08
CA PRO A 25 -13.61 5.36 12.30
C PRO A 25 -13.06 3.94 12.17
N PHE A 26 -13.27 3.26 11.04
CA PHE A 26 -12.70 1.93 10.80
C PHE A 26 -11.16 1.98 10.81
N TYR A 27 -10.56 2.86 10.01
CA TYR A 27 -9.10 2.96 9.92
C TYR A 27 -8.44 3.47 11.21
N ARG A 28 -9.07 4.43 11.91
CA ARG A 28 -8.53 5.04 13.14
C ARG A 28 -8.80 4.21 14.39
N ASP A 29 -10.04 3.76 14.57
CA ASP A 29 -10.50 3.19 15.85
C ASP A 29 -10.39 1.66 15.86
N ILE A 30 -10.51 0.98 14.72
CA ILE A 30 -10.33 -0.47 14.61
C ILE A 30 -8.89 -0.81 14.23
N LEU A 31 -8.41 -0.26 13.11
CA LEU A 31 -7.03 -0.51 12.63
C LEU A 31 -5.97 0.33 13.33
N GLY A 32 -6.36 1.23 14.25
CA GLY A 32 -5.41 1.97 15.08
C GLY A 32 -4.53 2.98 14.34
N LEU A 33 -4.85 3.36 13.09
CA LEU A 33 -4.06 4.31 12.32
C LEU A 33 -4.13 5.71 12.94
N GLN A 34 -2.97 6.38 12.98
CA GLN A 34 -2.83 7.70 13.59
C GLN A 34 -3.20 8.79 12.59
N LEU A 35 -4.17 9.63 12.95
CA LEU A 35 -4.56 10.78 12.15
C LEU A 35 -3.47 11.86 12.15
N ILE A 36 -3.14 12.40 10.97
CA ILE A 36 -2.13 13.45 10.77
C ILE A 36 -2.64 14.51 9.79
N PRO A 37 -2.11 15.75 9.82
CA PRO A 37 -2.46 16.77 8.83
C PRO A 37 -1.99 16.39 7.42
N SER A 38 -2.84 16.64 6.43
CA SER A 38 -2.45 16.53 5.02
C SER A 38 -1.47 17.62 4.63
N MET A 39 -0.52 17.31 3.76
CA MET A 39 0.46 18.30 3.25
C MET A 39 0.13 18.77 1.85
N VAL A 40 -1.14 18.70 1.45
CA VAL A 40 -1.64 19.09 0.12
C VAL A 40 -2.90 19.93 0.25
N ASP A 41 -3.16 20.77 -0.75
CA ASP A 41 -4.37 21.61 -0.81
C ASP A 41 -5.56 20.83 -1.36
N SER A 42 -5.96 19.78 -0.64
CA SER A 42 -7.14 18.98 -0.95
C SER A 42 -8.00 18.80 0.28
N GLN A 43 -9.30 19.07 0.12
CA GLN A 43 -10.31 18.83 1.15
C GLN A 43 -10.87 17.41 1.07
N ASN A 44 -10.58 16.64 0.02
CA ASN A 44 -11.11 15.29 -0.22
C ASN A 44 -10.14 14.18 0.19
N ILE A 45 -9.19 14.48 1.09
CA ILE A 45 -8.19 13.52 1.53
C ILE A 45 -8.05 13.55 3.05
N VAL A 46 -7.95 12.37 3.65
CA VAL A 46 -7.63 12.18 5.06
C VAL A 46 -6.29 11.47 5.15
N TRP A 47 -5.35 12.02 5.91
CA TRP A 47 -4.04 11.41 6.09
C TRP A 47 -4.00 10.69 7.42
N THR A 48 -3.69 9.41 7.38
CA THR A 48 -3.37 8.62 8.55
C THR A 48 -1.99 8.00 8.39
N ARG A 49 -1.45 7.39 9.43
CA ARG A 49 -0.19 6.66 9.38
C ARG A 49 -0.17 5.46 10.31
N THR A 50 0.63 4.47 9.95
CA THR A 50 0.99 3.31 10.78
C THR A 50 1.97 3.71 11.90
N LEU A 51 2.32 2.77 12.77
CA LEU A 51 3.22 3.04 13.90
C LEU A 51 4.65 3.41 13.48
N ASP A 52 5.14 2.90 12.36
CA ASP A 52 6.46 3.26 11.81
C ASP A 52 6.45 4.59 11.04
N GLY A 53 5.26 5.16 10.78
CA GLY A 53 5.08 6.42 10.08
C GLY A 53 4.71 6.30 8.60
N THR A 54 4.63 5.09 8.03
CA THR A 54 4.11 4.87 6.67
C THR A 54 2.70 5.41 6.55
N MET A 55 2.43 6.24 5.55
CA MET A 55 1.15 6.96 5.46
C MET A 55 0.09 6.14 4.72
N VAL A 56 -1.15 6.29 5.16
CA VAL A 56 -2.34 5.74 4.51
C VAL A 56 -3.29 6.89 4.27
N HIS A 57 -3.49 7.23 3.00
CA HIS A 57 -4.36 8.30 2.56
C HIS A 57 -5.72 7.74 2.19
N LEU A 58 -6.78 8.18 2.86
CA LEU A 58 -8.16 7.88 2.47
C LEU A 58 -8.65 8.99 1.55
N ILE A 59 -9.06 8.65 0.33
CA ILE A 59 -9.32 9.63 -0.72
C ILE A 59 -10.78 9.55 -1.16
N GLU A 60 -11.50 10.64 -0.95
CA GLU A 60 -12.88 10.82 -1.39
C GLU A 60 -12.94 11.30 -2.85
N PRO A 61 -14.04 10.99 -3.57
CA PRO A 61 -14.29 11.55 -4.89
C PRO A 61 -14.41 13.08 -4.82
N SER A 62 -13.59 13.81 -5.58
CA SER A 62 -13.64 15.28 -5.58
C SER A 62 -14.93 15.85 -6.18
N ASP A 63 -15.57 15.09 -7.07
CA ASP A 63 -16.86 15.39 -7.69
C ASP A 63 -18.05 14.81 -6.90
N GLY A 64 -17.79 13.99 -5.87
CA GLY A 64 -18.81 13.25 -5.14
C GLY A 64 -19.39 12.04 -5.89
N GLU A 65 -18.90 11.74 -7.09
CA GLU A 65 -19.50 10.75 -8.00
C GLU A 65 -18.52 9.65 -8.41
N THR A 66 -17.23 9.97 -8.58
CA THR A 66 -16.24 9.09 -9.18
C THR A 66 -15.11 8.78 -8.21
N LEU A 67 -15.08 7.55 -7.67
CA LEU A 67 -13.94 7.10 -6.86
C LEU A 67 -12.64 7.23 -7.64
N VAL A 68 -11.62 7.74 -6.96
CA VAL A 68 -10.26 7.72 -7.49
C VAL A 68 -9.75 6.29 -7.58
N LYS A 69 -8.78 6.04 -8.46
CA LYS A 69 -8.05 4.78 -8.42
C LYS A 69 -7.12 4.77 -7.20
N PRO A 70 -6.92 3.61 -6.55
CA PRO A 70 -5.88 3.49 -5.55
C PRO A 70 -4.50 3.70 -6.20
N HIS A 71 -3.53 4.09 -5.38
CA HIS A 71 -2.15 4.27 -5.82
C HIS A 71 -1.18 3.88 -4.72
N THR A 72 0.06 3.59 -5.11
CA THR A 72 1.16 3.40 -4.16
C THR A 72 2.28 4.37 -4.47
N ALA A 73 2.85 4.94 -3.42
CA ALA A 73 3.99 5.81 -3.50
C ALA A 73 5.22 5.17 -2.87
N PHE A 74 6.38 5.39 -3.48
CA PHE A 74 7.67 4.88 -3.06
C PHE A 74 8.62 6.02 -2.73
N GLU A 75 9.35 5.91 -1.63
CA GLU A 75 10.46 6.83 -1.35
C GLU A 75 11.69 6.40 -2.16
N VAL A 76 12.30 7.34 -2.88
CA VAL A 76 13.50 7.09 -3.70
C VAL A 76 14.76 7.71 -3.07
N GLU A 77 15.91 7.09 -3.32
CA GLU A 77 17.20 7.60 -2.85
C GLU A 77 17.61 8.92 -3.52
N ASP A 78 17.41 9.03 -4.84
CA ASP A 78 17.70 10.22 -5.64
C ASP A 78 16.49 10.57 -6.51
N PHE A 79 15.78 11.64 -6.12
CA PHE A 79 14.57 12.08 -6.81
C PHE A 79 14.85 12.67 -8.19
N ASP A 80 15.93 13.43 -8.34
CA ASP A 80 16.21 14.13 -9.60
C ASP A 80 16.65 13.11 -10.68
N SER A 81 17.51 12.14 -10.30
CA SER A 81 17.86 11.02 -11.18
C SER A 81 16.65 10.14 -11.50
N THR A 82 15.76 9.91 -10.51
CA THR A 82 14.50 9.18 -10.75
C THR A 82 13.64 9.87 -11.80
N VAL A 83 13.46 11.19 -11.73
CA VAL A 83 12.69 11.95 -12.73
C VAL A 83 13.27 11.78 -14.14
N GLU A 84 14.60 11.81 -14.27
CA GLU A 84 15.28 11.59 -15.56
C GLU A 84 15.03 10.16 -16.09
N ASP A 85 15.21 9.15 -15.26
CA ASP A 85 15.00 7.75 -15.64
C ASP A 85 13.54 7.48 -16.03
N LEU A 86 12.56 8.00 -15.28
CA LEU A 86 11.15 7.89 -15.61
C LEU A 86 10.85 8.51 -16.97
N ARG A 87 11.33 9.72 -17.25
CA ARG A 87 11.13 10.40 -18.55
C ARG A 87 11.76 9.66 -19.72
N ASN A 88 12.84 8.91 -19.48
CA ASN A 88 13.54 8.11 -20.49
C ASN A 88 13.01 6.67 -20.59
N SER A 89 12.09 6.26 -19.71
CA SER A 89 11.64 4.86 -19.59
C SER A 89 10.69 4.40 -20.71
N GLY A 90 10.00 5.33 -21.37
CA GLY A 90 8.98 5.03 -22.37
C GLY A 90 7.61 4.64 -21.81
N PHE A 91 7.43 4.61 -20.48
CA PHE A 91 6.11 4.42 -19.86
C PHE A 91 5.24 5.69 -20.00
N PRO A 92 3.90 5.52 -20.12
CA PRO A 92 2.99 6.62 -20.41
C PRO A 92 2.66 7.47 -19.18
N ASP A 93 2.04 8.63 -19.44
CA ASP A 93 1.33 9.45 -18.44
C ASP A 93 2.17 9.86 -17.22
N ILE A 94 3.41 10.26 -17.48
CA ILE A 94 4.31 10.83 -16.47
C ILE A 94 3.84 12.24 -16.13
N SER A 95 3.58 12.51 -14.84
CA SER A 95 3.23 13.85 -14.37
C SER A 95 4.45 14.79 -14.35
N ASP A 96 4.20 16.10 -14.26
CA ASP A 96 5.26 17.01 -13.82
C ASP A 96 5.59 16.75 -12.33
N PRO A 97 6.85 16.97 -11.91
CA PRO A 97 7.21 16.97 -10.49
C PRO A 97 6.44 18.05 -9.73
N GLY A 98 5.86 17.68 -8.60
CA GLY A 98 5.21 18.57 -7.64
C GLY A 98 5.96 18.62 -6.31
N GLU A 99 5.52 19.52 -5.42
CA GLU A 99 6.07 19.67 -4.08
C GLU A 99 4.94 19.95 -3.08
N ARG A 100 4.97 19.25 -1.95
CA ARG A 100 3.99 19.37 -0.85
C ARG A 100 4.35 20.49 0.12
N HIS A 101 3.41 20.81 1.02
CA HIS A 101 3.61 21.81 2.09
C HIS A 101 4.78 21.48 3.03
N ASP A 102 5.10 20.20 3.21
CA ASP A 102 6.24 19.75 4.02
C ASP A 102 7.56 19.65 3.21
N GLY A 103 7.57 20.16 1.98
CA GLY A 103 8.72 20.15 1.08
C GLY A 103 9.01 18.78 0.45
N GLN A 104 8.20 17.75 0.69
CA GLN A 104 8.36 16.50 -0.05
C GLN A 104 8.05 16.73 -1.53
N ARG A 105 8.98 16.35 -2.41
CA ARG A 105 8.78 16.35 -3.85
C ARG A 105 8.16 15.03 -4.28
N HIS A 106 7.32 15.06 -5.31
CA HIS A 106 6.65 13.88 -5.84
C HIS A 106 6.50 13.92 -7.37
N ILE A 107 6.47 12.75 -8.01
CA ILE A 107 6.15 12.57 -9.44
C ILE A 107 5.38 11.26 -9.60
N SER A 108 4.45 11.20 -10.55
CA SER A 108 3.65 10.00 -10.81
C SER A 108 3.83 9.46 -12.22
N ILE A 109 3.64 8.16 -12.36
CA ILE A 109 3.59 7.44 -13.64
C ILE A 109 2.49 6.37 -13.57
N TYR A 110 2.15 5.81 -14.73
CA TYR A 110 1.32 4.61 -14.83
C TYR A 110 2.12 3.47 -15.44
N ASP A 111 1.93 2.27 -14.90
CA ASP A 111 2.38 1.06 -15.60
C ASP A 111 1.46 0.74 -16.80
N ASN A 112 1.81 -0.32 -17.54
CA ASN A 112 1.06 -0.76 -18.71
C ASN A 112 -0.38 -1.19 -18.39
N ASP A 113 -0.65 -1.53 -17.13
CA ASP A 113 -1.95 -2.00 -16.62
C ASP A 113 -2.75 -0.89 -15.92
N ARG A 114 -2.30 0.37 -16.04
CA ARG A 114 -2.95 1.57 -15.47
C ARG A 114 -2.92 1.61 -13.94
N ASN A 115 -1.97 0.93 -13.30
CA ASN A 115 -1.67 1.14 -11.88
C ASN A 115 -0.89 2.44 -11.74
N ARG A 116 -1.34 3.33 -10.85
CA ARG A 116 -0.65 4.60 -10.57
C ARG A 116 0.45 4.35 -9.54
N LEU A 117 1.68 4.68 -9.91
CA LEU A 117 2.85 4.67 -9.03
C LEU A 117 3.32 6.10 -8.82
N GLU A 118 3.65 6.44 -7.59
CA GLU A 118 4.22 7.74 -7.22
C GLU A 118 5.61 7.56 -6.63
N PHE A 119 6.52 8.49 -6.91
CA PHE A 119 7.87 8.49 -6.38
C PHE A 119 8.09 9.77 -5.62
N THR A 120 8.67 9.69 -4.42
CA THR A 120 8.80 10.83 -3.52
C THR A 120 10.19 10.93 -2.92
N THR A 121 10.60 12.13 -2.52
CA THR A 121 11.63 12.26 -1.49
C THR A 121 11.10 11.81 -0.12
N ALA A 122 11.94 11.83 0.91
CA ALA A 122 11.48 11.79 2.29
C ALA A 122 10.47 12.91 2.60
N GLY A 123 9.59 12.66 3.58
CA GLY A 123 8.63 13.65 4.10
C GLY A 123 9.26 14.60 5.12
N GLY A 124 8.55 15.68 5.48
CA GLY A 124 8.95 16.57 6.56
C GLY A 124 10.25 17.35 6.32
N LEU A 125 10.63 17.56 5.04
CA LEU A 125 11.85 18.29 4.66
C LEU A 125 11.80 19.77 5.07
N ARG A 126 10.60 20.31 5.31
CA ARG A 126 10.38 21.63 5.89
C ARG A 126 9.21 21.59 6.87
N PRO A 127 9.22 22.43 7.93
CA PRO A 127 8.09 22.54 8.84
C PRO A 127 6.82 23.00 8.12
N ALA A 128 5.68 22.36 8.42
CA ALA A 128 4.35 22.81 8.02
C ALA A 128 3.52 23.08 9.27
N THR A 129 2.77 24.18 9.30
CA THR A 129 1.94 24.59 10.46
C THR A 129 0.51 24.05 10.38
N ARG A 130 0.28 23.04 9.55
CA ARG A 130 -1.05 22.50 9.27
C ARG A 130 -1.53 21.64 10.44
N VAL A 131 -2.82 21.70 10.73
CA VAL A 131 -3.47 20.94 11.80
C VAL A 131 -4.62 20.11 11.25
N VAL A 132 -4.96 19.01 11.92
CA VAL A 132 -6.07 18.12 11.54
C VAL A 132 -7.10 18.05 12.66
N ASP A 133 -8.38 18.11 12.31
CA ASP A 133 -9.47 17.91 13.26
C ASP A 133 -9.82 16.43 13.45
N ALA A 134 -10.73 16.11 14.38
CA ALA A 134 -11.12 14.72 14.67
C ALA A 134 -11.84 14.00 13.51
N ASN A 135 -12.29 14.74 12.50
CA ASN A 135 -12.95 14.21 11.30
C ASN A 135 -12.00 14.13 10.11
N GLY A 136 -10.71 14.43 10.29
CA GLY A 136 -9.69 14.34 9.24
C GLY A 136 -9.64 15.55 8.31
N TYR A 137 -10.28 16.68 8.63
CA TYR A 137 -10.11 17.91 7.87
C TYR A 137 -8.84 18.63 8.28
N THR A 138 -8.05 19.05 7.28
CA THR A 138 -6.79 19.78 7.50
C THR A 138 -6.95 21.27 7.19
N SER A 139 -6.41 22.13 8.05
CA SER A 139 -6.35 23.58 7.87
C SER A 139 -4.94 24.14 8.10
N ASP A 140 -4.66 25.32 7.52
CA ASP A 140 -3.37 26.02 7.66
C ASP A 140 -3.15 26.65 9.05
N SER A 141 -4.19 26.69 9.89
CA SER A 141 -4.13 27.24 11.25
C SER A 141 -5.26 26.69 12.12
N GLY A 142 -4.96 26.43 13.40
CA GLY A 142 -5.91 26.00 14.43
C GLY A 142 -5.20 25.51 15.69
N THR A 143 -5.92 25.44 16.81
CA THR A 143 -5.41 24.78 18.03
C THR A 143 -5.64 23.29 17.91
N ASP A 144 -4.57 22.48 17.99
CA ASP A 144 -4.67 21.03 18.16
C ASP A 144 -5.69 20.71 19.25
N ALA A 145 -6.85 20.19 18.87
CA ALA A 145 -7.51 19.25 19.75
C ALA A 145 -6.74 17.95 19.54
N PRO A 146 -6.05 17.38 20.55
CA PRO A 146 -5.50 16.05 20.38
C PRO A 146 -6.66 15.15 19.95
N VAL A 147 -6.58 14.62 18.73
CA VAL A 147 -7.56 13.65 18.23
C VAL A 147 -7.29 12.36 18.97
N ARG A 148 -7.76 12.32 20.22
CA ARG A 148 -7.89 11.08 20.97
C ARG A 148 -8.99 10.32 20.27
N SER A 149 -8.69 9.09 19.83
CA SER A 149 -9.70 8.16 19.36
C SER A 149 -10.87 8.18 20.34
N PRO A 150 -12.10 8.45 19.90
CA PRO A 150 -13.28 8.43 20.76
C PRO A 150 -13.66 6.99 21.18
N SER A 151 -12.82 6.01 20.85
CA SER A 151 -13.16 4.60 20.95
C SER A 151 -13.57 4.22 22.37
N ARG A 152 -14.80 3.71 22.46
CA ARG A 152 -15.34 2.95 23.58
C ARG A 152 -15.05 1.45 23.44
N SER A 153 -14.37 1.01 22.37
CA SER A 153 -13.92 -0.38 22.18
C SER A 153 -12.55 -0.61 22.80
N SER A 154 -12.38 -1.76 23.45
CA SER A 154 -11.09 -2.29 23.91
C SER A 154 -10.21 -2.79 22.75
N ALA A 155 -10.83 -3.08 21.60
CA ALA A 155 -10.18 -3.55 20.38
C ALA A 155 -9.44 -2.41 19.66
N ASN A 156 -8.11 -2.46 19.62
CA ASN A 156 -7.27 -1.57 18.83
C ASN A 156 -6.13 -2.39 18.20
N ILE A 157 -6.26 -2.71 16.92
CA ILE A 157 -5.27 -3.47 16.17
C ILE A 157 -4.04 -2.58 16.01
N LYS A 158 -2.85 -3.12 16.34
CA LYS A 158 -1.60 -2.39 16.20
C LYS A 158 -0.98 -2.66 14.84
N ILE A 159 -1.21 -1.74 13.91
CA ILE A 159 -0.60 -1.77 12.58
C ILE A 159 0.80 -1.17 12.64
N ILE A 160 1.81 -2.03 12.43
CA ILE A 160 3.22 -1.65 12.47
C ILE A 160 3.57 -0.83 11.24
N THR A 161 3.28 -1.36 10.05
CA THR A 161 3.68 -0.83 8.74
C THR A 161 2.82 -1.43 7.62
N ILE A 162 3.13 -1.11 6.37
CA ILE A 162 2.63 -1.82 5.19
C ILE A 162 3.58 -2.98 4.91
N ASN A 163 3.06 -4.21 4.95
CA ASN A 163 3.81 -5.42 4.63
C ASN A 163 4.04 -5.52 3.10
N HIS A 164 2.95 -5.39 2.33
CA HIS A 164 3.01 -5.41 0.88
C HIS A 164 1.81 -4.73 0.23
N ILE A 165 1.92 -4.49 -1.08
CA ILE A 165 0.79 -4.11 -1.94
C ILE A 165 0.54 -5.18 -3.00
N GLY A 166 -0.72 -5.46 -3.30
CA GLY A 166 -1.12 -6.27 -4.45
C GLY A 166 -1.56 -5.37 -5.60
N LEU A 167 -0.95 -5.54 -6.78
CA LEU A 167 -1.28 -4.79 -7.99
C LEU A 167 -1.77 -5.74 -9.10
N PRO A 168 -2.93 -5.48 -9.72
CA PRO A 168 -3.41 -6.26 -10.84
C PRO A 168 -2.56 -6.00 -12.08
N ILE A 169 -2.12 -7.06 -12.75
CA ILE A 169 -1.46 -6.98 -14.06
C ILE A 169 -2.19 -7.84 -15.09
N ASN A 170 -1.93 -7.61 -16.38
CA ASN A 170 -2.45 -8.45 -17.47
C ASN A 170 -1.36 -9.28 -18.17
N ASP A 171 -0.11 -8.82 -18.12
CA ASP A 171 1.05 -9.52 -18.69
C ASP A 171 2.22 -9.50 -17.70
N ARG A 172 2.48 -10.65 -17.08
CA ARG A 172 3.52 -10.80 -16.06
C ARG A 172 4.91 -10.53 -16.62
N ALA A 173 5.22 -11.03 -17.82
CA ALA A 173 6.53 -10.82 -18.42
C ALA A 173 6.70 -9.34 -18.80
N GLY A 174 5.65 -8.73 -19.36
CA GLY A 174 5.62 -7.32 -19.71
C GLY A 174 5.78 -6.39 -18.50
N CYS A 175 5.18 -6.70 -17.36
CA CYS A 175 5.24 -5.84 -16.18
C CYS A 175 6.64 -5.79 -15.53
N MET A 176 7.49 -6.81 -15.73
CA MET A 176 8.85 -6.81 -15.19
C MET A 176 9.73 -5.68 -15.76
N GLY A 177 9.41 -5.15 -16.94
CA GLY A 177 10.06 -3.94 -17.44
C GLY A 177 9.88 -2.73 -16.51
N MET A 178 8.77 -2.65 -15.79
CA MET A 178 8.55 -1.65 -14.74
C MET A 178 9.22 -2.09 -13.45
N TYR A 179 8.73 -3.17 -12.82
CA TYR A 179 9.07 -3.46 -11.42
C TYR A 179 10.50 -3.96 -11.23
N ARG A 180 11.00 -4.83 -12.13
CA ARG A 180 12.37 -5.35 -12.06
C ARG A 180 13.36 -4.40 -12.73
N ASP A 181 13.10 -3.97 -13.97
CA ASP A 181 14.11 -3.28 -14.78
C ASP A 181 14.19 -1.77 -14.50
N LEU A 182 13.03 -1.09 -14.41
CA LEU A 182 12.99 0.35 -14.15
C LEU A 182 13.11 0.67 -12.67
N LEU A 183 12.36 -0.01 -11.81
CA LEU A 183 12.35 0.28 -10.36
C LEU A 183 13.45 -0.45 -9.60
N ASN A 184 14.13 -1.40 -10.23
CA ASN A 184 15.21 -2.20 -9.64
C ASN A 184 14.76 -2.88 -8.32
N ILE A 185 13.54 -3.40 -8.30
CA ILE A 185 13.01 -4.19 -7.18
C ILE A 185 13.38 -5.66 -7.42
N ASN A 186 13.81 -6.37 -6.38
CA ASN A 186 14.24 -7.76 -6.52
C ASN A 186 13.05 -8.66 -6.78
N VAL A 187 13.17 -9.59 -7.74
CA VAL A 187 12.18 -10.66 -7.92
C VAL A 187 12.54 -11.80 -6.98
N ILE A 188 11.58 -12.26 -6.16
CA ILE A 188 11.77 -13.31 -5.15
C ILE A 188 10.77 -14.45 -5.34
N PRO A 189 11.09 -15.69 -4.92
CA PRO A 189 10.14 -16.80 -4.98
C PRO A 189 8.96 -16.56 -4.04
N HIS A 190 7.74 -16.71 -4.56
CA HIS A 190 6.55 -16.58 -3.73
C HIS A 190 6.37 -17.78 -2.79
N GLN A 191 5.78 -17.53 -1.62
CA GLN A 191 5.67 -18.53 -0.54
C GLN A 191 4.23 -19.03 -0.37
N ILE A 192 3.49 -19.08 -1.48
CA ILE A 192 2.15 -19.69 -1.59
C ILE A 192 2.11 -20.76 -2.67
N ASP A 193 1.06 -21.57 -2.68
CA ASP A 193 0.83 -22.57 -3.72
C ASP A 193 0.28 -21.95 -5.01
N GLY A 194 0.50 -22.65 -6.13
CA GLY A 194 0.16 -22.15 -7.46
C GLY A 194 1.11 -21.04 -7.90
N ASN A 195 0.84 -20.44 -9.06
CA ASN A 195 1.77 -19.52 -9.70
C ASN A 195 1.01 -18.44 -10.46
N SER A 196 0.15 -17.71 -9.75
CA SER A 196 -0.72 -16.65 -10.32
C SER A 196 -0.29 -15.23 -9.93
N LEU A 197 0.95 -15.07 -9.43
CA LEU A 197 1.56 -13.79 -9.12
C LEU A 197 3.08 -13.91 -9.12
N ALA A 198 3.75 -12.78 -9.28
CA ALA A 198 5.16 -12.64 -8.99
C ALA A 198 5.36 -11.78 -7.74
N TRP A 199 6.31 -12.16 -6.90
CA TRP A 199 6.70 -11.36 -5.74
C TRP A 199 7.92 -10.53 -6.08
N THR A 200 7.87 -9.27 -5.66
CA THR A 200 9.02 -8.39 -5.70
C THR A 200 9.23 -7.77 -4.32
N GLU A 201 10.49 -7.59 -3.93
CA GLU A 201 10.87 -7.17 -2.59
C GLU A 201 11.87 -5.99 -2.63
N MET A 202 11.58 -4.98 -1.82
CA MET A 202 12.41 -3.80 -1.59
C MET A 202 13.44 -4.05 -0.47
N GLY A 203 14.42 -3.16 -0.32
CA GLY A 203 15.54 -3.36 0.62
C GLY A 203 15.14 -3.37 2.10
N ASP A 204 13.97 -2.83 2.44
CA ASP A 204 13.38 -2.85 3.79
C ASP A 204 12.51 -4.11 4.06
N GLY A 205 12.39 -5.00 3.08
CA GLY A 205 11.57 -6.20 3.14
C GLY A 205 10.09 -5.98 2.81
N SER A 206 9.66 -4.74 2.52
CA SER A 206 8.32 -4.52 1.98
C SER A 206 8.23 -5.05 0.54
N MET A 207 7.02 -5.43 0.11
CA MET A 207 6.85 -6.12 -1.17
C MET A 207 5.83 -5.46 -2.10
N VAL A 208 6.01 -5.67 -3.40
CA VAL A 208 4.96 -5.49 -4.40
C VAL A 208 4.67 -6.86 -5.02
N HIS A 209 3.43 -7.32 -4.85
CA HIS A 209 2.91 -8.50 -5.52
C HIS A 209 2.21 -8.07 -6.79
N VAL A 210 2.71 -8.51 -7.94
CA VAL A 210 2.03 -8.28 -9.23
C VAL A 210 1.23 -9.53 -9.59
N ILE A 211 -0.08 -9.37 -9.73
CA ILE A 211 -1.05 -10.47 -9.65
C ILE A 211 -1.76 -10.64 -10.98
N ASP A 212 -1.65 -11.83 -11.56
CA ASP A 212 -2.26 -12.19 -12.82
C ASP A 212 -3.79 -12.02 -12.80
N PRO A 213 -4.45 -11.91 -13.97
CA PRO A 213 -5.91 -11.88 -14.04
C PRO A 213 -6.57 -13.07 -13.32
N PRO A 214 -7.63 -12.83 -12.52
CA PRO A 214 -8.26 -13.90 -11.79
C PRO A 214 -9.07 -14.79 -12.75
N LYS A 215 -9.21 -16.08 -12.41
CA LYS A 215 -10.05 -17.01 -13.19
C LYS A 215 -11.54 -16.63 -13.14
N SER A 216 -11.96 -15.94 -12.08
CA SER A 216 -13.33 -15.45 -11.90
C SER A 216 -13.34 -14.19 -11.03
N ILE A 217 -14.24 -13.27 -11.31
CA ILE A 217 -14.47 -12.06 -10.51
C ILE A 217 -15.62 -12.35 -9.53
N GLY A 218 -15.38 -12.08 -8.24
CA GLY A 218 -16.38 -12.28 -7.19
C GLY A 218 -17.38 -11.12 -7.09
N PRO A 219 -18.40 -11.25 -6.24
CA PRO A 219 -19.40 -10.19 -6.05
C PRO A 219 -18.81 -8.88 -5.47
N ARG A 220 -17.64 -8.97 -4.81
CA ARG A 220 -16.89 -7.82 -4.25
C ARG A 220 -15.72 -7.37 -5.15
N GLY A 221 -15.75 -7.70 -6.44
CA GLY A 221 -14.73 -7.31 -7.41
C GLY A 221 -13.61 -8.35 -7.61
N ASP A 222 -12.51 -7.92 -8.22
CA ASP A 222 -11.42 -8.81 -8.63
C ASP A 222 -10.46 -9.18 -7.48
N GLY A 223 -10.48 -8.41 -6.39
CA GLY A 223 -9.76 -8.67 -5.13
C GLY A 223 -8.23 -8.65 -5.22
N ARG A 224 -7.65 -8.33 -6.38
CA ARG A 224 -6.20 -8.34 -6.60
C ARG A 224 -5.55 -7.07 -6.11
N GLN A 225 -6.20 -5.93 -6.32
CA GLN A 225 -5.75 -4.67 -5.74
C GLN A 225 -6.03 -4.70 -4.23
N HIS A 226 -4.97 -4.65 -3.42
CA HIS A 226 -5.10 -4.60 -1.96
C HIS A 226 -3.85 -4.03 -1.30
N VAL A 227 -4.03 -3.60 -0.05
CA VAL A 227 -2.94 -3.22 0.87
C VAL A 227 -2.89 -4.27 1.98
N ALA A 228 -1.70 -4.78 2.25
CA ALA A 228 -1.44 -5.66 3.37
C ALA A 228 -0.75 -4.90 4.49
N PHE A 229 -1.37 -4.88 5.67
CA PHE A 229 -0.84 -4.27 6.86
C PHE A 229 -0.13 -5.29 7.73
N GLU A 230 1.08 -4.97 8.18
CA GLU A 230 1.74 -5.77 9.19
C GLU A 230 1.12 -5.47 10.56
N VAL A 231 0.66 -6.50 11.27
CA VAL A 231 0.13 -6.39 12.62
C VAL A 231 1.13 -6.90 13.65
N ALA A 232 1.12 -6.29 14.83
CA ALA A 232 1.96 -6.73 15.94
C ALA A 232 1.55 -8.11 16.52
N ASP A 233 0.27 -8.47 16.37
CA ASP A 233 -0.29 -9.72 16.86
C ASP A 233 -1.55 -10.06 16.01
N ILE A 234 -1.47 -11.13 15.22
CA ILE A 234 -2.52 -11.51 14.28
C ILE A 234 -3.72 -12.17 14.97
N GLU A 235 -3.49 -12.87 16.09
CA GLU A 235 -4.57 -13.50 16.87
C GLU A 235 -5.36 -12.43 17.60
N ALA A 236 -4.69 -11.48 18.25
CA ALA A 236 -5.35 -10.32 18.85
C ALA A 236 -6.06 -9.44 17.81
N ALA A 237 -5.54 -9.37 16.58
CA ALA A 237 -6.22 -8.71 15.49
C ALA A 237 -7.51 -9.43 15.08
N ALA A 238 -7.49 -10.77 14.99
CA ALA A 238 -8.67 -11.56 14.70
C ALA A 238 -9.75 -11.41 15.78
N ASP A 239 -9.38 -11.49 17.06
CA ASP A 239 -10.29 -11.28 18.20
C ASP A 239 -10.93 -9.87 18.15
N ALA A 240 -10.13 -8.85 17.85
CA ALA A 240 -10.58 -7.47 17.73
C ALA A 240 -11.57 -7.27 16.57
N LEU A 241 -11.37 -7.96 15.44
CA LEU A 241 -12.29 -7.93 14.30
C LEU A 241 -13.61 -8.63 14.64
N GLU A 242 -13.57 -9.77 15.34
CA GLU A 242 -14.77 -10.47 15.80
C GLU A 242 -15.58 -9.63 16.80
N GLU A 243 -14.93 -9.02 17.80
CA GLU A 243 -15.57 -8.12 18.77
C GLU A 243 -16.23 -6.91 18.08
N ALA A 244 -15.62 -6.42 17.00
CA ALA A 244 -16.12 -5.32 16.19
C ALA A 244 -17.17 -5.73 15.13
N GLU A 245 -17.56 -7.01 15.09
CA GLU A 245 -18.49 -7.58 14.11
C GLU A 245 -18.03 -7.39 12.65
N ILE A 246 -16.70 -7.39 12.41
CA ILE A 246 -16.10 -7.29 11.09
C ILE A 246 -15.84 -8.70 10.54
N GLU A 247 -16.38 -8.98 9.35
CA GLU A 247 -16.21 -10.26 8.68
C GLU A 247 -14.75 -10.50 8.26
N ILE A 248 -14.15 -11.58 8.77
CA ILE A 248 -12.94 -12.18 8.20
C ILE A 248 -13.34 -12.97 6.95
N VAL A 249 -12.74 -12.62 5.83
CA VAL A 249 -13.05 -13.15 4.50
C VAL A 249 -12.26 -14.43 4.26
N GLY A 250 -12.98 -15.55 4.11
CA GLY A 250 -12.36 -16.86 4.00
C GLY A 250 -11.75 -17.31 5.33
N ALA A 251 -10.83 -18.27 5.27
CA ALA A 251 -10.10 -18.71 6.45
C ALA A 251 -8.77 -17.95 6.56
N PRO A 252 -8.36 -17.52 7.77
CA PRO A 252 -6.96 -17.17 8.03
C PRO A 252 -6.04 -18.30 7.56
N GLY A 253 -4.85 -17.93 7.10
CA GLY A 253 -3.88 -18.86 6.52
C GLY A 253 -2.47 -18.63 7.03
N THR A 254 -1.60 -19.56 6.68
CA THR A 254 -0.15 -19.45 6.91
C THR A 254 0.57 -19.85 5.62
N ARG A 255 1.50 -18.99 5.19
CA ARG A 255 2.33 -19.19 4.01
C ARG A 255 3.53 -20.10 4.32
N HIS A 256 4.26 -20.50 3.29
CA HIS A 256 5.46 -21.35 3.41
C HIS A 256 6.64 -20.65 4.12
N ASP A 257 6.62 -19.33 4.23
CA ASP A 257 7.56 -18.51 5.01
C ASP A 257 7.08 -18.22 6.44
N GLY A 258 6.03 -18.90 6.90
CA GLY A 258 5.47 -18.72 8.24
C GLY A 258 4.65 -17.45 8.42
N GLN A 259 4.52 -16.58 7.40
CA GLN A 259 3.61 -15.43 7.49
C GLN A 259 2.17 -15.91 7.69
N GLN A 260 1.55 -15.48 8.78
CA GLN A 260 0.11 -15.62 8.99
C GLN A 260 -0.60 -14.46 8.31
N PHE A 261 -1.77 -14.71 7.75
CA PHE A 261 -2.59 -13.68 7.12
C PHE A 261 -4.08 -13.93 7.31
N LEU A 262 -4.85 -12.85 7.25
CA LEU A 262 -6.30 -12.86 7.11
C LEU A 262 -6.74 -11.68 6.24
N PHE A 263 -7.93 -11.79 5.65
CA PHE A 263 -8.48 -10.74 4.79
C PHE A 263 -9.75 -10.16 5.38
N ILE A 264 -9.95 -8.86 5.18
CA ILE A 264 -11.17 -8.14 5.54
C ILE A 264 -11.55 -7.19 4.41
N TYR A 265 -12.76 -6.65 4.48
CA TYR A 265 -13.16 -5.51 3.67
C TYR A 265 -13.37 -4.30 4.57
N ASP A 266 -12.91 -3.15 4.10
CA ASP A 266 -13.29 -1.88 4.73
C ASP A 266 -14.76 -1.53 4.40
N PRO A 267 -15.33 -0.47 5.00
CA PRO A 267 -16.72 -0.07 4.76
C PRO A 267 -17.06 0.26 3.29
N ASP A 268 -16.06 0.56 2.48
CA ASP A 268 -16.20 0.91 1.06
C ASP A 268 -15.99 -0.29 0.13
N GLY A 269 -15.66 -1.46 0.67
CA GLY A 269 -15.42 -2.69 -0.08
C GLY A 269 -13.99 -2.82 -0.62
N ASN A 270 -13.04 -2.03 -0.13
CA ASN A 270 -11.62 -2.27 -0.39
C ASN A 270 -11.17 -3.52 0.35
N ARG A 271 -10.50 -4.42 -0.35
CA ARG A 271 -9.92 -5.62 0.26
C ARG A 271 -8.62 -5.23 0.96
N LEU A 272 -8.51 -5.58 2.24
CA LEU A 272 -7.32 -5.40 3.06
C LEU A 272 -6.82 -6.75 3.54
N GLU A 273 -5.50 -6.88 3.68
CA GLU A 273 -4.86 -8.02 4.33
C GLU A 273 -4.27 -7.56 5.67
N LEU A 274 -4.45 -8.35 6.72
CA LEU A 274 -3.64 -8.23 7.93
C LEU A 274 -2.69 -9.42 7.96
N ALA A 275 -1.40 -9.15 8.19
CA ALA A 275 -0.38 -10.16 8.12
C ALA A 275 0.69 -9.99 9.20
N THR A 276 1.37 -11.08 9.56
CA THR A 276 2.67 -11.01 10.23
C THR A 276 3.78 -10.80 9.19
N ARG A 277 5.02 -10.63 9.61
CA ARG A 277 6.18 -10.71 8.70
C ARG A 277 6.55 -12.18 8.46
N GLY A 278 6.74 -12.57 7.20
CA GLY A 278 7.31 -13.87 6.83
C GLY A 278 8.83 -13.86 6.85
N ASP A 279 9.43 -15.06 6.84
CA ASP A 279 10.87 -15.27 6.66
C ASP A 279 11.12 -16.31 5.56
N HIS A 280 11.54 -15.84 4.38
CA HIS A 280 11.89 -16.66 3.22
C HIS A 280 13.40 -16.86 3.05
N SER A 281 14.22 -16.55 4.07
CA SER A 281 15.69 -16.65 3.96
C SER A 281 16.19 -18.08 3.72
N ASP A 282 15.47 -19.09 4.22
CA ASP A 282 15.78 -20.52 4.08
C ASP A 282 14.84 -21.24 3.08
N THR A 283 14.16 -20.52 2.19
CA THR A 283 13.20 -21.14 1.24
C THR A 283 13.92 -22.06 0.23
N PRO A 284 13.41 -23.28 -0.03
CA PRO A 284 13.94 -24.15 -1.09
C PRO A 284 13.48 -23.72 -2.49
N ARG A 285 12.62 -22.70 -2.57
CA ARG A 285 12.00 -22.24 -3.81
C ARG A 285 12.96 -21.35 -4.60
N THR A 286 12.86 -21.43 -5.92
CA THR A 286 13.61 -20.60 -6.85
C THR A 286 12.67 -19.81 -7.73
N VAL A 287 13.11 -18.68 -8.24
CA VAL A 287 12.32 -17.83 -9.13
C VAL A 287 13.08 -17.52 -10.41
N ASP A 288 12.38 -17.46 -11.54
CA ASP A 288 12.94 -16.96 -12.78
C ASP A 288 12.86 -15.43 -12.89
N GLU A 289 13.40 -14.87 -13.96
CA GLU A 289 13.42 -13.41 -14.17
C GLU A 289 12.01 -12.80 -14.33
N ASN A 290 11.00 -13.61 -14.66
CA ASN A 290 9.62 -13.20 -14.86
C ASN A 290 8.74 -13.49 -13.63
N GLY A 291 9.34 -13.93 -12.52
CA GLY A 291 8.62 -14.17 -11.26
C GLY A 291 7.89 -15.50 -11.20
N TYR A 292 8.17 -16.45 -12.10
CA TYR A 292 7.65 -17.81 -11.98
C TYR A 292 8.44 -18.59 -10.94
N THR A 293 7.74 -19.06 -9.90
CA THR A 293 8.37 -19.82 -8.82
C THR A 293 8.36 -21.31 -9.10
N SER A 294 9.47 -21.98 -8.80
CA SER A 294 9.64 -23.43 -8.84
C SER A 294 10.06 -23.95 -7.47
N GLU A 295 9.67 -25.18 -7.15
CA GLU A 295 10.10 -25.91 -5.96
C GLU A 295 10.59 -27.29 -6.38
N ASN A 296 11.76 -27.71 -5.89
CA ASN A 296 12.38 -29.00 -6.28
C ASN A 296 12.56 -29.19 -7.80
N GLY A 297 12.70 -28.10 -8.56
CA GLY A 297 12.86 -28.11 -10.02
C GLY A 297 11.55 -28.22 -10.81
N GLU A 298 10.41 -28.19 -10.13
CA GLU A 298 9.08 -28.19 -10.75
C GLU A 298 8.41 -26.83 -10.62
N LEU A 299 7.79 -26.35 -11.70
CA LEU A 299 7.01 -25.13 -11.71
C LEU A 299 5.71 -25.33 -10.89
N LEU A 300 5.45 -24.42 -9.96
CA LEU A 300 4.23 -24.42 -9.12
C LEU A 300 2.95 -24.09 -9.91
#